data_AF-A0A3M9XL30-F1
#
_entry.id   AF-A0A3M9XL30-F1
#
_cell.length_a   1.000
_cell.length_b   1.000
_cell.length_c   1.000
_cell.angle_alpha   90.00
_cell.angle_beta   90.00
_cell.angle_gamma   90.00
#
_symmetry.space_group_name_H-M   'P 1'
#
loop_
_entity.id
_entity.type
_entity.pdbx_description
1 polymer ?
#
loop_
_entity_poly.entity_id
_entity_poly.type
_entity_poly.pdbx_seq_one_letter_code
_entity_poly.pdbx_strand_id
1 'polypeptide(L)'
;MVMLQVDERNQDDLSRLAGCYLYAGTQISVEDGIVHREDGPAVIFPDGVVRWYLRGKEVSRAVNSLFYDNKWPIAKGLDTEEKRTRFAETFLT
;
A
#
# COMPACT_ATOMS: atom_id res chain seq x y z
N MET A 1 11.74 -5.00 -4.54
CA MET A 1 10.30 -5.23 -4.31
C MET A 1 9.77 -6.47 -5.04
N VAL A 2 8.97 -7.30 -4.36
CA VAL A 2 8.26 -8.49 -4.86
C VAL A 2 6.77 -8.31 -4.61
N MET A 3 5.94 -8.60 -5.61
CA MET A 3 4.48 -8.60 -5.48
C MET A 3 3.99 -10.05 -5.33
N LEU A 4 3.32 -10.34 -4.23
CA LEU A 4 2.80 -11.65 -3.90
C LEU A 4 1.27 -11.62 -3.91
N GLN A 5 0.66 -12.72 -4.33
CA GLN A 5 -0.77 -12.94 -4.17
C GLN A 5 -0.99 -13.88 -2.98
N VAL A 6 -1.91 -13.49 -2.10
CA VAL A 6 -2.32 -14.28 -0.94
C VAL A 6 -3.14 -15.47 -1.40
N ASP A 7 -2.77 -16.66 -0.94
CA ASP A 7 -3.51 -17.91 -1.08
C ASP A 7 -3.45 -18.72 0.23
N GLU A 8 -4.17 -19.83 0.29
CA GLU A 8 -4.30 -20.65 1.51
C GLU A 8 -2.95 -21.14 2.08
N ARG A 9 -1.90 -21.22 1.26
CA ARG A 9 -0.57 -21.71 1.67
C ARG A 9 0.28 -20.64 2.35
N ASN A 10 0.02 -19.37 2.07
CA ASN A 10 0.86 -18.24 2.53
C ASN A 10 0.10 -17.18 3.34
N GLN A 11 -1.23 -17.31 3.46
CA GLN A 11 -2.10 -16.31 4.08
C GLN A 11 -1.69 -15.96 5.50
N ASP A 12 -1.38 -16.98 6.30
CA ASP A 12 -0.97 -16.84 7.68
C ASP A 12 0.32 -16.02 7.83
N ASP A 13 1.34 -16.35 7.04
CA ASP A 13 2.64 -15.68 7.09
C ASP A 13 2.56 -14.24 6.56
N LEU A 14 1.84 -14.03 5.45
CA LEU A 14 1.64 -12.70 4.88
C LEU A 14 0.75 -11.82 5.77
N SER A 15 -0.23 -12.39 6.49
CA SER A 15 -1.03 -11.66 7.46
C SER A 15 -0.20 -11.24 8.68
N ARG A 16 0.68 -12.11 9.17
CA ARG A 16 1.63 -11.78 10.25
C ARG A 16 2.60 -10.69 9.80
N LEU A 17 3.13 -10.80 8.58
CA LEU A 17 4.02 -9.81 7.98
C LEU A 17 3.35 -8.43 7.86
N ALA A 18 2.10 -8.38 7.40
CA ALA A 18 1.33 -7.14 7.24
C ALA A 18 0.78 -6.55 8.54
N GLY A 19 0.78 -7.34 9.63
CA GLY A 19 0.14 -6.97 10.90
C GLY A 19 -1.39 -6.86 10.80
N CYS A 20 -2.01 -7.51 9.81
CA CYS A 20 -3.46 -7.57 9.65
C CYS A 20 -3.90 -8.82 8.88
N TYR A 21 -5.14 -9.25 9.09
CA TYR A 21 -5.68 -10.40 8.36
C TYR A 21 -5.87 -10.07 6.87
N LEU A 22 -5.23 -10.85 6.01
CA LEU A 22 -5.36 -10.76 4.55
C LEU A 22 -6.26 -11.87 4.02
N TYR A 23 -7.09 -11.56 3.03
CA TYR A 23 -7.94 -12.55 2.37
C TYR A 23 -7.22 -13.19 1.18
N ALA A 24 -7.62 -14.41 0.81
CA ALA A 24 -7.20 -15.01 -0.46
C ALA A 24 -7.49 -14.05 -1.64
N GLY A 25 -6.54 -13.94 -2.57
CA GLY A 25 -6.58 -12.99 -3.67
C GLY A 25 -6.07 -11.59 -3.36
N THR A 26 -5.78 -11.27 -2.08
CA THR A 26 -5.12 -10.01 -1.72
C THR A 26 -3.74 -9.96 -2.37
N GLN A 27 -3.38 -8.84 -2.97
CA GLN A 27 -2.04 -8.59 -3.47
C GLN A 27 -1.25 -7.79 -2.43
N ILE A 28 -0.02 -8.19 -2.16
CA ILE A 28 0.87 -7.56 -1.19
C ILE A 28 2.26 -7.34 -1.79
N SER A 29 2.82 -6.15 -1.62
CA SER A 29 4.17 -5.77 -2.03
C SER A 29 5.12 -5.84 -0.84
N VAL A 30 6.20 -6.59 -1.00
CA VAL A 30 7.23 -6.82 0.02
C VAL A 30 8.60 -6.45 -0.53
N GLU A 31 9.39 -5.75 0.26
CA GLU A 31 10.78 -5.39 -0.04
C GLU A 31 11.61 -5.65 1.20
N ASP A 32 12.76 -6.33 1.05
CA ASP A 32 13.66 -6.69 2.16
C ASP A 32 12.95 -7.32 3.38
N GLY A 33 11.94 -8.15 3.11
CA GLY A 33 11.18 -8.86 4.13
C GLY A 33 10.20 -7.99 4.93
N ILE A 34 9.87 -6.78 4.45
CA ILE A 34 8.86 -5.90 5.05
C ILE A 34 7.84 -5.44 4.01
N VAL A 35 6.60 -5.15 4.44
CA VAL A 35 5.57 -4.62 3.53
C VAL A 35 5.92 -3.20 3.14
N HIS A 36 6.09 -2.97 1.84
CA HIS A 36 6.55 -1.67 1.33
C HIS A 36 6.20 -1.48 -0.14
N ARG A 37 5.76 -0.27 -0.49
CA ARG A 37 5.65 0.20 -1.87
C ARG A 37 5.63 1.73 -1.94
N GLU A 38 6.43 2.32 -2.83
CA GLU A 38 6.58 3.78 -2.99
C GLU A 38 5.72 4.37 -4.12
N ASP A 39 5.38 3.57 -5.13
CA ASP A 39 4.67 3.99 -6.34
C ASP A 39 3.15 3.75 -6.26
N GLY A 40 2.67 3.18 -5.16
CA GLY A 40 1.28 2.75 -5.04
C GLY A 40 0.98 2.09 -3.68
N PRO A 41 -0.27 1.64 -3.47
CA PRO A 41 -0.62 0.89 -2.27
C PRO A 41 0.13 -0.44 -2.21
N ALA A 42 0.66 -0.76 -1.04
CA ALA A 42 1.40 -2.00 -0.80
C ALA A 42 0.47 -3.20 -0.58
N VAL A 43 -0.80 -2.98 -0.23
CA VAL A 43 -1.81 -4.04 -0.11
C VAL A 43 -3.05 -3.67 -0.90
N ILE A 44 -3.54 -4.58 -1.74
CA ILE A 44 -4.75 -4.41 -2.55
C ILE A 44 -5.65 -5.63 -2.29
N PHE A 45 -6.79 -5.40 -1.66
CA PHE A 45 -7.78 -6.45 -1.37
C PHE A 45 -8.63 -6.76 -2.60
N PRO A 46 -9.24 -7.97 -2.70
CA PRO A 46 -10.10 -8.35 -3.83
C PRO A 46 -11.32 -7.46 -4.03
N ASP A 47 -11.80 -6.79 -2.98
CA ASP A 47 -12.93 -5.86 -3.00
C ASP A 47 -12.52 -4.44 -3.43
N GLY A 48 -11.24 -4.21 -3.75
CA GLY A 48 -10.69 -2.93 -4.17
C GLY A 48 -10.27 -2.01 -3.03
N VAL A 49 -10.42 -2.43 -1.76
CA VAL A 49 -9.83 -1.69 -0.64
C VAL A 49 -8.30 -1.75 -0.77
N VAL A 50 -7.64 -0.64 -0.46
CA VAL A 50 -6.18 -0.55 -0.54
C VAL A 50 -5.58 -0.07 0.77
N ARG A 51 -4.35 -0.51 1.07
CA ARG A 51 -3.55 0.04 2.17
C ARG A 51 -2.15 0.40 1.69
N TRP A 52 -1.64 1.48 2.26
CA TRP A 52 -0.33 2.01 1.97
C TRP A 52 0.64 1.63 3.08
N TYR A 53 1.78 1.07 2.71
CA TYR A 53 2.85 0.74 3.65
C TYR A 53 4.19 1.25 3.15
N LEU A 54 4.92 1.92 4.03
CA LEU A 54 6.27 2.41 3.78
C LEU A 54 7.21 1.89 4.85
N ARG A 55 8.24 1.13 4.43
CA ARG A 55 9.20 0.49 5.33
C ARG A 55 8.52 -0.24 6.51
N GLY A 56 7.49 -1.04 6.21
CA GLY A 56 6.71 -1.81 7.19
C GLY A 56 5.69 -1.00 8.00
N LYS A 57 5.61 0.32 7.84
CA LYS A 57 4.65 1.18 8.55
C LYS A 57 3.42 1.44 7.71
N GLU A 58 2.24 1.19 8.28
CA GLU A 58 0.95 1.53 7.67
C GLU A 58 0.75 3.06 7.67
N VAL A 59 0.53 3.64 6.49
CA VAL A 59 0.42 5.10 6.29
C VAL A 59 -0.87 5.50 5.58
N SER A 60 -1.85 4.61 5.41
CA SER A 60 -3.05 4.87 4.58
C SER A 60 -3.84 6.07 5.08
N ARG A 61 -3.90 6.30 6.40
CA ARG A 61 -4.55 7.50 6.97
C ARG A 61 -3.87 8.80 6.53
N ALA A 62 -2.54 8.84 6.59
CA ALA A 62 -1.79 10.03 6.19
C ALA A 62 -1.87 10.25 4.67
N VAL A 63 -1.83 9.18 3.88
CA VAL A 63 -2.04 9.25 2.43
C VAL A 63 -3.44 9.75 2.10
N ASN A 64 -4.48 9.28 2.79
CA ASN A 64 -5.84 9.77 2.61
C ASN A 64 -5.97 11.25 2.96
N SER A 65 -5.29 11.72 4.01
CA SER A 65 -5.21 13.15 4.35
C SER A 65 -4.56 13.94 3.22
N LEU A 66 -3.41 13.46 2.70
CA LEU A 66 -2.74 14.12 1.59
C LEU A 66 -3.66 14.28 0.38
N PHE A 67 -4.39 13.23 0.01
CA PHE A 67 -5.34 13.28 -1.10
C PHE A 67 -6.50 14.24 -0.83
N TYR A 68 -7.03 14.24 0.40
CA TYR A 68 -8.09 15.15 0.81
C TYR A 68 -7.65 16.62 0.74
N ASP A 69 -6.49 16.93 1.32
CA ASP A 69 -5.94 18.29 1.41
C ASP A 69 -5.65 18.87 0.01
N ASN A 70 -5.22 18.02 -0.93
CA ASN A 70 -4.98 18.40 -2.32
C ASN A 70 -6.23 18.26 -3.22
N LYS A 71 -7.40 17.88 -2.66
CA LYS A 71 -8.65 17.66 -3.40
C LYS A 71 -8.52 16.64 -4.54
N TRP A 72 -7.71 15.61 -4.33
CA TRP A 72 -7.48 14.54 -5.31
C TRP A 72 -8.43 13.36 -5.10
N PRO A 73 -8.99 12.79 -6.18
CA PRO A 73 -9.82 11.59 -6.09
C PRO A 73 -8.95 10.37 -5.74
N ILE A 74 -9.29 9.67 -4.64
CA ILE A 74 -8.57 8.47 -4.16
C ILE A 74 -8.47 7.40 -5.25
N ALA A 75 -9.54 7.20 -6.02
CA ALA A 75 -9.61 6.21 -7.10
C ALA A 75 -8.57 6.41 -8.22
N LYS A 76 -7.98 7.61 -8.33
CA LYS A 76 -6.93 7.90 -9.31
C LYS A 76 -5.52 7.56 -8.82
N GLY A 77 -5.33 7.30 -7.52
CA GLY A 77 -4.03 6.99 -6.95
C GLY A 77 -2.97 8.04 -7.34
N LEU A 78 -1.73 7.59 -7.53
CA LEU A 78 -0.57 8.42 -7.95
C LEU A 78 -0.38 8.42 -9.49
N ASP A 79 -1.47 8.62 -10.23
CA ASP A 79 -1.48 8.58 -11.70
C ASP A 79 -0.69 9.70 -12.38
N THR A 80 -0.55 10.87 -11.75
CA THR A 80 0.22 12.00 -12.29
C THR A 80 1.57 12.19 -11.61
N GLU A 81 2.50 12.85 -12.31
CA GLU A 81 3.82 13.19 -11.76
C GLU A 81 3.71 14.12 -10.55
N GLU A 82 2.82 15.11 -10.61
CA GLU A 82 2.52 16.01 -9.49
C GLU A 82 2.19 15.24 -8.20
N LYS A 83 1.33 14.22 -8.30
CA LYS A 83 0.94 13.38 -7.15
C LYS A 83 2.10 12.56 -6.63
N ARG A 84 2.88 11.95 -7.53
CA ARG A 84 4.07 11.16 -7.16
C ARG A 84 5.11 12.02 -6.46
N THR A 85 5.40 13.21 -6.98
CA THR A 85 6.34 14.17 -6.38
C THR A 85 5.88 14.58 -4.99
N ARG A 86 4.62 14.99 -4.84
CA ARG A 86 4.10 15.40 -3.52
C ARG A 86 4.09 14.26 -2.51
N PHE A 87 3.76 13.05 -2.95
CA PHE A 87 3.85 11.85 -2.10
C PHE A 87 5.29 11.61 -1.65
N ALA A 88 6.25 11.65 -2.58
CA ALA A 88 7.66 11.46 -2.27
C ALA A 88 8.19 12.50 -1.28
N GLU A 89 7.89 13.78 -1.48
CA GLU A 89 8.24 14.87 -0.55
C GLU A 89 7.71 14.62 0.86
N THR A 90 6.50 14.07 0.96
CA THR A 90 5.80 13.87 2.24
C THR A 90 6.27 12.62 2.98
N PHE A 91 6.61 11.56 2.25
CA PHE A 91 6.74 10.22 2.85
C PHE A 91 8.04 9.47 2.59
N LEU A 92 8.82 9.86 1.57
CA LEU A 92 10.03 9.14 1.16
C LEU A 92 11.34 9.89 1.51
N THR A 93 11.22 11.00 2.24
CA THR A 93 12.32 11.83 2.72
C THR A 93 13.12 11.18 3.86
#